data_AF-A0A8C9GZ03-F1
#
_entry.id   AF-A0A8C9GZ03-F1
#
_cell.length_a   1.000
_cell.length_b   1.000
_cell.length_c   1.000
_cell.angle_alpha   90.00
_cell.angle_beta   90.00
_cell.angle_gamma   90.00
#
_symmetry.space_group_name_H-M   'P 1'
#
loop_
_entity.id
_entity.type
_entity.pdbx_description
1 polymer ?
#
loop_
_entity_poly.entity_id
_entity_poly.type
_entity_poly.pdbx_seq_one_letter_code
_entity_poly.pdbx_strand_id
1 'polypeptide(L)'
;MKISILNEKGTNYIRQKKKNKFFLLLLSSFLILCNCSTCFKHKGKKTNSFLFISKQNSHFFKNPKKKFILYNYGKEFYERLKKLNFVSNVLKIDTYPSTFIKRTIKIDNLKKKYDYLKDGDKCHDQIHVVYGRVIAKRNNGMFLHIQEDVHSIQIYLDKDVVLSEKKKKKNDDSICIKKEQNYNKFDRNNNRNCTTKHFEQYNYVSTPHNTIAHNISDNVSQCSQSDSNKSINEICARKIIEVGDIISIKGFIRKTLRGELTIQAKEIYLLAKSLLPLPDKYKGMKDVEYKYRKRYLDFLTNQEQKKKIITRFKIIQEIRKYLLKKKYLEVDTPILQSIPGGANAKTFVTYLKSLNLVLHLRIAPELYLKKLIISGISEKIFELSKCFRNEGLSAIHTPEFTLLEVYKAYSNYKYMMKFTEKLIKTIANKLVLQSYANCNNKLSLSKRWKKISFIKIIKKYTGINFLNLSFEQTYNEAKKLNVSFDQEKNCLNW
;
A
#
# COMPACT_ATOMS: atom_id res chain seq x y z
N MET A 1 21.82 34.42 -66.64
CA MET A 1 20.92 35.39 -67.28
C MET A 1 19.62 35.44 -66.46
N LYS A 2 19.29 36.61 -65.86
CA LYS A 2 18.01 37.12 -65.28
C LYS A 2 17.01 36.10 -64.68
N ILE A 3 16.73 36.08 -63.36
CA ILE A 3 15.85 36.97 -62.53
C ILE A 3 14.49 37.32 -63.16
N SER A 4 13.39 36.80 -62.55
CA SER A 4 12.22 37.55 -61.99
C SER A 4 11.07 36.57 -61.63
N ILE A 5 10.79 36.27 -60.35
CA ILE A 5 9.83 36.88 -59.37
C ILE A 5 8.34 36.55 -59.63
N LEU A 6 7.67 35.88 -58.67
CA LEU A 6 6.46 36.36 -57.95
C LEU A 6 5.93 35.35 -56.88
N ASN A 7 6.15 35.74 -55.62
CA ASN A 7 5.27 35.77 -54.43
C ASN A 7 4.44 34.59 -53.90
N GLU A 8 4.79 34.23 -52.65
CA GLU A 8 3.96 34.16 -51.42
C GLU A 8 2.49 33.72 -51.48
N LYS A 9 2.20 32.58 -50.82
CA LYS A 9 1.34 32.45 -49.61
C LYS A 9 1.14 30.97 -49.28
N GLY A 10 1.57 30.52 -48.10
CA GLY A 10 1.27 29.14 -47.69
C GLY A 10 1.91 28.59 -46.41
N THR A 11 2.53 29.39 -45.55
CA THR A 11 3.14 28.89 -44.30
C THR A 11 2.29 29.23 -43.08
N ASN A 12 1.11 28.62 -42.94
CA ASN A 12 0.40 28.62 -41.65
C ASN A 12 -0.43 27.35 -41.34
N TYR A 13 -0.49 26.36 -42.24
CA TYR A 13 -1.30 25.15 -42.01
C TYR A 13 -0.57 23.96 -41.35
N ILE A 14 0.76 24.01 -41.22
CA ILE A 14 1.56 22.86 -40.73
C ILE A 14 1.88 22.96 -39.22
N ARG A 15 1.69 24.12 -38.58
CA ARG A 15 2.06 24.34 -37.17
C ARG A 15 0.97 23.97 -36.15
N GLN A 16 -0.29 23.83 -36.55
CA GLN A 16 -1.39 23.40 -35.67
C GLN A 16 -1.56 21.88 -35.56
N LYS A 17 -1.19 21.08 -36.58
CA LYS A 17 -1.30 19.61 -36.52
C LYS A 17 -0.30 18.93 -35.56
N LYS A 18 0.84 19.57 -35.24
CA LYS A 18 1.82 19.01 -34.29
C LYS A 18 1.45 19.23 -32.81
N LYS A 19 0.77 20.33 -32.46
CA LYS A 19 0.32 20.58 -31.07
C LYS A 19 -0.82 19.65 -30.65
N ASN A 20 -1.75 19.33 -31.54
CA ASN A 20 -2.86 18.43 -31.23
C ASN A 20 -2.44 16.95 -31.10
N LYS A 21 -1.41 16.50 -31.83
CA LYS A 21 -0.85 15.14 -31.65
C LYS A 21 -0.15 14.95 -30.30
N PHE A 22 0.53 15.98 -29.81
CA PHE A 22 1.19 15.93 -28.49
C PHE A 22 0.18 15.94 -27.34
N PHE A 23 -0.93 16.68 -27.51
CA PHE A 23 -2.02 16.69 -26.54
C PHE A 23 -2.80 15.36 -26.53
N LEU A 24 -3.00 14.73 -27.69
CA LEU A 24 -3.60 13.39 -27.78
C LEU A 24 -2.76 12.30 -27.09
N LEU A 25 -1.42 12.37 -27.18
CA LEU A 25 -0.49 11.46 -26.50
C LEU A 25 -0.50 11.60 -24.96
N LEU A 26 -0.75 12.81 -24.47
CA LEU A 26 -0.95 13.09 -23.05
C LEU A 26 -2.32 12.62 -22.53
N LEU A 27 -3.36 12.62 -23.38
CA LEU A 27 -4.67 12.08 -23.02
C LEU A 27 -4.74 10.54 -23.12
N SER A 28 -4.02 9.92 -24.06
CA SER A 28 -3.98 8.46 -24.18
C SER A 28 -3.25 7.76 -23.02
N SER A 29 -2.46 8.51 -22.24
CA SER A 29 -1.84 8.02 -20.99
C SER A 29 -2.77 8.13 -19.77
N PHE A 30 -3.96 8.73 -19.91
CA PHE A 30 -4.96 8.88 -18.84
C PHE A 30 -6.27 8.10 -19.07
N LEU A 31 -6.42 7.40 -20.19
CA LEU A 31 -7.62 6.60 -20.51
C LEU A 31 -7.31 5.11 -20.40
N ILE A 32 -7.41 4.59 -19.18
CA ILE A 32 -7.56 3.15 -18.93
C ILE A 32 -8.98 2.92 -18.42
N LEU A 33 -9.68 2.01 -19.10
CA LEU A 33 -11.02 1.43 -18.85
C LEU A 33 -12.21 2.13 -19.53
N CYS A 34 -12.56 1.61 -20.71
CA CYS A 34 -13.93 1.20 -21.00
C CYS A 34 -13.89 -0.07 -21.85
N ASN A 35 -14.57 -1.10 -21.34
CA ASN A 35 -14.78 -2.38 -22.01
C ASN A 35 -15.52 -2.18 -23.34
N CYS A 36 -15.04 -2.80 -24.40
CA CYS A 36 -15.93 -3.32 -25.43
C CYS A 36 -15.24 -4.48 -26.15
N SER A 37 -15.66 -5.69 -25.79
CA SER A 37 -15.28 -6.93 -26.43
C SER A 37 -16.15 -7.15 -27.66
N THR A 38 -15.61 -7.04 -28.86
CA THR A 38 -16.13 -7.75 -30.04
C THR A 38 -15.09 -7.86 -31.16
N CYS A 39 -15.08 -9.05 -31.77
CA CYS A 39 -14.66 -9.35 -33.14
C CYS A 39 -13.15 -9.46 -33.45
N PHE A 40 -12.63 -10.70 -33.41
CA PHE A 40 -11.99 -11.32 -34.58
C PHE A 40 -12.18 -12.85 -34.51
N LYS A 41 -13.15 -13.36 -35.29
CA LYS A 41 -13.24 -14.78 -35.65
C LYS A 41 -12.39 -14.95 -36.90
N HIS A 42 -11.31 -15.73 -36.82
CA HIS A 42 -10.63 -16.24 -38.02
C HIS A 42 -10.86 -17.75 -38.13
N LYS A 43 -11.54 -18.15 -39.21
CA LYS A 43 -11.69 -19.55 -39.63
C LYS A 43 -10.35 -20.05 -40.20
N GLY A 44 -9.96 -21.24 -39.73
CA GLY A 44 -9.24 -22.33 -40.40
C GLY A 44 -8.05 -22.07 -41.33
N LYS A 45 -6.93 -22.70 -41.01
CA LYS A 45 -6.25 -23.68 -41.89
C LYS A 45 -5.40 -24.64 -41.04
N LYS A 46 -5.64 -25.95 -41.19
CA LYS A 46 -4.76 -27.00 -40.66
C LYS A 46 -3.48 -26.99 -41.48
N THR A 47 -2.33 -26.83 -40.83
CA THR A 47 -1.03 -27.21 -41.40
C THR A 47 -0.36 -28.14 -40.42
N ASN A 48 -0.19 -29.40 -40.83
CA ASN A 48 0.61 -30.40 -40.14
C ASN A 48 2.08 -29.97 -40.19
N SER A 49 2.70 -29.80 -39.03
CA SER A 49 4.17 -29.79 -38.93
C SER A 49 4.58 -30.34 -37.56
N PHE A 50 5.00 -31.60 -37.60
CA PHE A 50 5.87 -32.34 -36.68
C PHE A 50 6.20 -31.67 -35.33
N LEU A 51 5.48 -32.12 -34.30
CA LEU A 51 5.81 -31.92 -32.90
C LEU A 51 6.85 -32.98 -32.48
N PHE A 52 8.13 -32.60 -32.43
CA PHE A 52 9.11 -33.28 -31.59
C PHE A 52 8.74 -32.99 -30.13
N ILE A 53 7.92 -33.86 -29.54
CA ILE A 53 7.64 -33.86 -28.10
C ILE A 53 8.84 -34.51 -27.42
N SER A 54 9.81 -33.70 -27.00
CA SER A 54 10.73 -34.11 -25.95
C SER A 54 9.93 -34.30 -24.67
N LYS A 55 9.77 -35.56 -24.24
CA LYS A 55 9.28 -35.93 -22.91
C LYS A 55 10.18 -35.28 -21.85
N GLN A 56 9.77 -34.12 -21.33
CA GLN A 56 10.27 -33.61 -20.06
C GLN A 56 9.08 -33.30 -19.15
N ASN A 57 8.79 -34.28 -18.29
CA ASN A 57 8.19 -34.18 -16.96
C ASN A 57 7.29 -32.96 -16.67
N SER A 58 6.02 -33.09 -17.06
CA SER A 58 4.90 -32.31 -16.55
C SER A 58 4.56 -32.69 -15.10
N HIS A 59 5.51 -32.53 -14.18
CA HIS A 59 5.25 -32.68 -12.74
C HIS A 59 5.03 -31.35 -12.01
N PHE A 60 5.07 -30.22 -12.71
CA PHE A 60 4.69 -28.93 -12.12
C PHE A 60 3.18 -28.74 -12.19
N PHE A 61 2.54 -28.59 -11.02
CA PHE A 61 1.11 -28.31 -10.79
C PHE A 61 0.15 -29.51 -10.66
N LYS A 62 0.39 -30.38 -9.67
CA LYS A 62 -0.71 -31.00 -8.91
C LYS A 62 -0.61 -30.63 -7.44
N ASN A 63 -1.08 -29.43 -7.10
CA ASN A 63 -1.31 -29.07 -5.70
C ASN A 63 -2.75 -29.51 -5.36
N PRO A 64 -2.96 -30.51 -4.48
CA PRO A 64 -4.31 -30.93 -4.13
C PRO A 64 -5.05 -29.74 -3.50
N LYS A 65 -6.32 -29.57 -3.87
CA LYS A 65 -7.22 -28.54 -3.33
C LYS A 65 -7.12 -28.53 -1.81
N LYS A 66 -6.32 -27.63 -1.23
CA LYS A 66 -6.45 -27.28 0.19
C LYS A 66 -7.84 -26.66 0.31
N LYS A 67 -8.82 -27.47 0.75
CA LYS A 67 -10.09 -26.95 1.24
C LYS A 67 -9.71 -25.95 2.33
N PHE A 68 -9.93 -24.66 2.06
CA PHE A 68 -9.85 -23.64 3.09
C PHE A 68 -10.97 -23.96 4.08
N ILE A 69 -10.61 -24.60 5.19
CA ILE A 69 -11.50 -24.74 6.33
C ILE A 69 -11.81 -23.31 6.79
N LEU A 70 -13.09 -22.94 6.81
CA LEU A 70 -13.54 -21.73 7.49
C LEU A 70 -13.05 -21.85 8.94
N TYR A 71 -12.03 -21.05 9.29
CA TYR A 71 -11.52 -21.00 10.65
C TYR A 71 -12.69 -20.70 11.59
N ASN A 72 -12.83 -21.51 12.63
CA ASN A 72 -13.76 -21.24 13.71
C ASN A 72 -13.31 -19.92 14.37
N TYR A 73 -13.96 -18.81 14.03
CA TYR A 73 -13.55 -17.45 14.44
C TYR A 73 -13.72 -17.18 15.95
N GLY A 74 -14.10 -18.20 16.73
CA GLY A 74 -14.24 -18.16 18.18
C GLY A 74 -15.53 -17.45 18.62
N LYS A 75 -15.83 -17.58 19.91
CA LYS A 75 -17.04 -17.00 20.55
C LYS A 75 -17.15 -15.49 20.33
N GLU A 76 -16.03 -14.78 20.41
CA GLU A 76 -16.00 -13.31 20.29
C GLU A 76 -16.45 -12.79 18.92
N PHE A 77 -16.13 -13.51 17.83
CA PHE A 77 -16.59 -13.14 16.50
C PHE A 77 -18.12 -13.22 16.39
N TYR A 78 -18.72 -14.29 16.90
CA TYR A 78 -20.17 -14.47 16.89
C TYR A 78 -20.89 -13.42 17.75
N GLU A 79 -20.33 -13.07 18.91
CA GLU A 79 -20.89 -11.99 19.74
C GLU A 79 -20.82 -10.62 19.03
N ARG A 80 -19.71 -10.32 18.33
CA ARG A 80 -19.59 -9.11 17.51
C ARG A 80 -20.53 -9.12 16.31
N LEU A 81 -20.78 -10.28 15.72
CA LEU A 81 -21.74 -10.45 14.63
C LEU A 81 -23.19 -10.23 15.10
N LYS A 82 -23.56 -10.74 16.28
CA LYS A 82 -24.86 -10.43 16.90
C LYS A 82 -25.03 -8.93 17.09
N LYS A 83 -24.00 -8.25 17.61
CA LYS A 83 -24.01 -6.78 17.77
C LYS A 83 -24.10 -6.05 16.44
N LEU A 84 -23.41 -6.51 15.39
CA LEU A 84 -23.54 -5.95 14.05
C LEU A 84 -24.99 -6.00 13.57
N ASN A 85 -25.61 -7.18 13.66
CA ASN A 85 -27.00 -7.38 13.26
C ASN A 85 -27.96 -6.54 14.10
N PHE A 86 -27.70 -6.40 15.40
CA PHE A 86 -28.48 -5.53 16.28
C PHE A 86 -28.40 -4.07 15.83
N VAL A 87 -27.20 -3.54 15.59
CA VAL A 87 -27.03 -2.13 15.16
C VAL A 87 -27.65 -1.88 13.79
N SER A 88 -27.49 -2.81 12.86
CA SER A 88 -28.01 -2.68 11.49
C SER A 88 -29.53 -2.85 11.43
N ASN A 89 -30.08 -3.90 12.03
CA ASN A 89 -31.47 -4.30 11.83
C ASN A 89 -32.42 -3.68 12.86
N VAL A 90 -31.95 -3.49 14.10
CA VAL A 90 -32.77 -2.95 15.20
C VAL A 90 -32.61 -1.45 15.30
N LEU A 91 -31.36 -0.95 15.39
CA LEU A 91 -31.10 0.49 15.49
C LEU A 91 -31.17 1.20 14.13
N LYS A 92 -31.25 0.46 13.01
CA LYS A 92 -31.28 1.00 11.64
C LYS A 92 -30.08 1.90 11.29
N ILE A 93 -28.96 1.70 11.99
CA ILE A 93 -27.72 2.44 11.77
C ILE A 93 -26.87 1.69 10.77
N ASP A 94 -26.51 2.37 9.67
CA ASP A 94 -25.54 1.85 8.72
C ASP A 94 -24.17 1.67 9.39
N THR A 95 -23.72 0.43 9.49
CA THR A 95 -22.47 0.04 10.15
C THR A 95 -21.24 0.19 9.23
N TYR A 96 -21.47 0.41 7.93
CA TYR A 96 -20.45 0.62 6.90
C TYR A 96 -20.88 1.72 5.91
N PRO A 97 -21.08 2.97 6.39
CA PRO A 97 -21.65 4.02 5.57
C PRO A 97 -20.77 4.39 4.38
N SER A 98 -21.41 4.63 3.23
CA SER A 98 -20.75 5.07 2.00
C SER A 98 -20.28 6.53 2.06
N THR A 99 -20.83 7.33 2.99
CA THR A 99 -20.49 8.74 3.14
C THR A 99 -20.31 9.13 4.60
N PHE A 100 -19.29 9.93 4.90
CA PHE A 100 -18.94 10.31 6.27
C PHE A 100 -19.17 11.81 6.53
N ILE A 101 -19.29 12.21 7.80
CA ILE A 101 -19.34 13.64 8.18
C ILE A 101 -17.94 14.19 8.07
N LYS A 102 -17.73 15.26 7.30
CA LYS A 102 -16.41 15.79 6.97
C LYS A 102 -15.57 16.08 8.22
N ARG A 103 -14.39 15.46 8.29
CA ARG A 103 -13.37 15.72 9.32
C ARG A 103 -12.99 17.19 9.29
N THR A 104 -12.97 17.84 10.45
CA THR A 104 -12.54 19.23 10.57
C THR A 104 -11.02 19.32 10.72
N ILE A 105 -10.43 18.42 11.51
CA ILE A 105 -9.01 18.46 11.86
C ILE A 105 -8.45 17.06 12.13
N LYS A 106 -7.17 16.84 11.82
CA LYS A 106 -6.44 15.63 12.20
C LYS A 106 -6.03 15.68 13.67
N ILE A 107 -5.91 14.52 14.32
CA ILE A 107 -5.52 14.41 15.73
C ILE A 107 -4.16 15.06 16.02
N ASP A 108 -3.17 14.91 15.14
CA ASP A 108 -1.85 15.56 15.28
C ASP A 108 -1.97 17.09 15.37
N ASN A 109 -2.67 17.67 14.39
CA ASN A 109 -2.87 19.12 14.31
C ASN A 109 -3.75 19.63 15.46
N LEU A 110 -4.73 18.83 15.89
CA LEU A 110 -5.57 19.15 17.04
C LEU A 110 -4.74 19.25 18.32
N LYS A 111 -3.85 18.29 18.57
CA LYS A 111 -2.95 18.34 19.73
C LYS A 111 -2.08 19.58 19.73
N LYS A 112 -1.44 19.88 18.60
CA LYS A 112 -0.62 21.09 18.43
C LYS A 112 -1.43 22.37 18.63
N LYS A 113 -2.66 22.42 18.11
CA LYS A 113 -3.54 23.58 18.24
C LYS A 113 -3.88 23.91 19.69
N TYR A 114 -4.03 22.90 20.55
CA TYR A 114 -4.49 23.06 21.93
C TYR A 114 -3.40 22.75 22.98
N ASP A 115 -2.14 22.80 22.59
CA ASP A 115 -1.02 22.53 23.49
C ASP A 115 -0.94 23.55 24.64
N TYR A 116 -1.41 24.78 24.39
CA TYR A 116 -1.44 25.89 25.34
C TYR A 116 -2.47 25.75 26.47
N LEU A 117 -3.42 24.81 26.37
CA LEU A 117 -4.48 24.67 27.38
C LEU A 117 -3.90 24.24 28.73
N LYS A 118 -4.38 24.85 29.82
CA LYS A 118 -4.08 24.45 31.19
C LYS A 118 -4.96 23.28 31.60
N ASP A 119 -4.53 22.59 32.65
CA ASP A 119 -5.22 21.40 33.16
C ASP A 119 -6.59 21.80 33.72
N GLY A 120 -7.64 21.11 33.28
CA GLY A 120 -9.03 21.44 33.62
C GLY A 120 -9.74 22.36 32.63
N ASP A 121 -9.03 23.00 31.70
CA ASP A 121 -9.62 23.92 30.72
C ASP A 121 -10.64 23.22 29.81
N LYS A 122 -11.70 23.95 29.45
CA LYS A 122 -12.73 23.51 28.51
C LYS A 122 -12.95 24.58 27.45
N CYS A 123 -12.96 24.17 26.18
CA CYS A 123 -13.27 25.04 25.05
C CYS A 123 -14.60 24.61 24.42
N HIS A 124 -15.72 25.13 24.94
CA HIS A 124 -17.05 24.76 24.46
C HIS A 124 -17.38 25.30 23.06
N ASP A 125 -16.75 26.41 22.68
CA ASP A 125 -17.10 27.17 21.47
C ASP A 125 -16.61 26.51 20.17
N GLN A 126 -15.63 25.61 20.27
CA GLN A 126 -15.00 24.98 19.11
C GLN A 126 -15.32 23.50 19.05
N ILE A 127 -16.20 23.16 18.10
CA ILE A 127 -16.58 21.77 17.81
C ILE A 127 -15.69 21.23 16.69
N HIS A 128 -15.11 20.05 16.92
CA HIS A 128 -14.30 19.35 15.95
C HIS A 128 -14.89 17.99 15.61
N VAL A 129 -14.70 17.59 14.35
CA VAL A 129 -14.98 16.23 13.88
C VAL A 129 -13.66 15.54 13.63
N VAL A 130 -13.42 14.45 14.35
CA VAL A 130 -12.24 13.58 14.19
C VAL A 130 -12.68 12.15 13.87
N TYR A 131 -11.77 11.38 13.27
CA TYR A 131 -11.94 9.94 13.05
C TYR A 131 -10.84 9.17 13.73
N GLY A 132 -11.11 7.92 14.08
CA GLY A 132 -10.06 7.02 14.51
C GLY A 132 -10.56 5.62 14.81
N ARG A 133 -9.60 4.70 14.95
CA ARG A 133 -9.88 3.37 15.46
C ARG A 133 -9.87 3.37 16.98
N VAL A 134 -10.88 2.80 17.62
CA VAL A 134 -10.90 2.58 19.06
C VAL A 134 -9.84 1.54 19.42
N ILE A 135 -8.82 1.97 20.17
CA ILE A 135 -7.70 1.11 20.60
C ILE A 135 -7.79 0.69 22.07
N ALA A 136 -8.51 1.46 22.88
CA ALA A 136 -8.79 1.11 24.27
C ALA A 136 -10.15 1.64 24.69
N LYS A 137 -10.78 0.92 25.62
CA LYS A 137 -12.06 1.24 26.23
C LYS A 137 -11.90 1.08 27.75
N ARG A 138 -12.21 2.13 28.51
CA ARG A 138 -12.06 2.16 29.98
C ARG A 138 -13.36 2.60 30.65
N ASN A 139 -13.52 2.28 31.93
CA ASN A 139 -14.66 2.67 32.78
C ASN A 139 -16.01 2.41 32.08
N ASN A 140 -16.22 1.15 31.67
CA ASN A 140 -17.43 0.70 30.95
C ASN A 140 -17.77 1.55 29.70
N GLY A 141 -16.75 2.08 29.01
CA GLY A 141 -16.91 2.86 27.79
C GLY A 141 -17.02 4.37 27.99
N MET A 142 -16.97 4.86 29.23
CA MET A 142 -16.94 6.31 29.49
C MET A 142 -15.71 6.99 28.87
N PHE A 143 -14.58 6.28 28.81
CA PHE A 143 -13.38 6.77 28.13
C PHE A 143 -12.99 5.82 26.99
N LEU A 144 -12.85 6.37 25.79
CA LEU A 144 -12.26 5.69 24.64
C LEU A 144 -10.92 6.33 24.31
N HIS A 145 -9.99 5.53 23.81
CA HIS A 145 -8.82 6.03 23.11
C HIS A 145 -8.98 5.71 21.64
N ILE A 146 -8.96 6.74 20.80
CA ILE A 146 -8.96 6.56 19.35
C ILE A 146 -7.58 6.84 18.77
N GLN A 147 -7.22 6.11 17.72
CA GLN A 147 -5.96 6.27 16.99
C GLN A 147 -6.22 6.70 15.54
N GLU A 148 -5.51 7.76 15.12
CA GLU A 148 -5.40 8.23 13.74
C GLU A 148 -3.91 8.31 13.38
N ASP A 149 -3.51 7.62 12.31
CA ASP A 149 -2.10 7.51 11.90
C ASP A 149 -1.19 6.93 13.02
N VAL A 150 -0.26 7.75 13.54
CA VAL A 150 0.63 7.45 14.68
C VAL A 150 0.17 8.13 15.98
N HIS A 151 -0.87 8.97 15.94
CA HIS A 151 -1.32 9.76 17.07
C HIS A 151 -2.62 9.18 17.65
N SER A 152 -2.82 9.37 18.94
CA SER A 152 -4.06 8.97 19.64
C SER A 152 -4.60 10.11 20.47
N ILE A 153 -5.90 10.13 20.72
CA ILE A 153 -6.53 11.08 21.64
C ILE A 153 -7.59 10.38 22.47
N GLN A 154 -7.78 10.88 23.70
CA GLN A 154 -8.85 10.43 24.56
C GLN A 154 -10.18 11.04 24.13
N ILE A 155 -11.22 10.24 24.19
CA ILE A 155 -12.61 10.64 24.01
C ILE A 155 -13.35 10.34 25.31
N TYR A 156 -14.10 11.32 25.78
CA TYR A 156 -15.07 11.11 26.83
C TYR A 156 -16.46 10.97 26.21
N LEU A 157 -17.13 9.88 26.56
CA LEU A 157 -18.52 9.61 26.19
C LEU A 157 -19.37 9.74 27.42
N ASP A 158 -20.42 10.56 27.37
CA ASP A 158 -21.42 10.63 28.45
C ASP A 158 -22.46 9.48 28.33
N LYS A 159 -23.31 9.25 29.33
CA LYS A 159 -24.26 8.11 29.40
C LYS A 159 -25.44 8.26 28.44
N ASP A 160 -25.77 9.49 28.11
CA ASP A 160 -26.83 9.95 27.20
C ASP A 160 -26.39 9.97 25.73
N VAL A 161 -25.08 9.90 25.45
CA VAL A 161 -24.58 9.85 24.08
C VAL A 161 -24.95 8.53 23.41
N VAL A 162 -25.79 8.62 22.37
CA VAL A 162 -26.22 7.50 21.50
C VAL A 162 -25.50 7.53 20.16
N LEU A 163 -25.51 6.40 19.44
CA LEU A 163 -25.01 6.38 18.06
C LEU A 163 -25.91 7.24 17.19
N SER A 164 -25.31 8.18 16.48
CA SER A 164 -26.03 9.13 15.64
C SER A 164 -26.22 8.56 14.22
N GLU A 165 -27.44 8.67 13.70
CA GLU A 165 -27.69 8.45 12.28
C GLU A 165 -27.22 9.64 11.46
N LYS A 166 -26.67 9.36 10.27
CA LYS A 166 -26.47 10.42 9.29
C LYS A 166 -27.81 10.70 8.61
N LYS A 167 -28.50 11.77 9.01
CA LYS A 167 -29.66 12.27 8.26
C LYS A 167 -29.19 12.60 6.84
N LYS A 168 -29.70 11.89 5.83
CA LYS A 168 -29.58 12.35 4.44
C LYS A 168 -30.19 13.75 4.41
N LYS A 169 -29.42 14.78 4.04
CA LYS A 169 -30.03 16.07 3.71
C LYS A 169 -31.08 15.78 2.63
N LYS A 170 -32.35 16.08 2.92
CA LYS A 170 -33.32 16.34 1.85
C LYS A 170 -32.76 17.55 1.12
N ASN A 171 -32.56 17.43 -0.19
CA ASN A 171 -32.26 18.57 -1.02
C ASN A 171 -33.49 19.47 -1.01
N ASP A 172 -33.41 20.60 -0.31
CA ASP A 172 -34.14 21.80 -0.71
C ASP A 172 -33.40 22.38 -1.93
N ASP A 173 -33.52 21.71 -3.07
CA ASP A 173 -33.15 22.26 -4.37
C ASP A 173 -34.38 22.98 -4.94
N SER A 174 -34.77 24.06 -4.28
CA SER A 174 -35.65 25.07 -4.87
C SER A 174 -35.17 26.43 -4.40
N ILE A 175 -34.24 27.02 -5.15
CA ILE A 175 -34.14 28.46 -5.47
C ILE A 175 -32.82 28.71 -6.20
N CYS A 176 -32.96 29.30 -7.40
CA CYS A 176 -31.94 29.87 -8.28
C CYS A 176 -31.00 28.86 -8.98
N ILE A 177 -31.05 28.67 -10.30
CA ILE A 177 -30.82 29.71 -11.32
C ILE A 177 -31.80 29.53 -12.51
N LYS A 178 -32.51 30.61 -12.85
CA LYS A 178 -33.26 30.78 -14.10
C LYS A 178 -32.36 31.47 -15.15
N LYS A 179 -32.51 31.01 -16.41
CA LYS A 179 -32.16 31.65 -17.71
C LYS A 179 -30.66 31.70 -18.05
N GLU A 180 -30.17 31.36 -19.25
CA GLU A 180 -30.65 31.30 -20.66
C GLU A 180 -30.06 30.04 -21.36
N GLN A 181 -30.84 29.18 -22.04
CA GLN A 181 -31.27 29.26 -23.46
C GLN A 181 -30.12 29.41 -24.50
N ASN A 182 -29.78 28.33 -25.23
CA ASN A 182 -30.11 28.19 -26.66
C ASN A 182 -29.62 26.87 -27.32
N TYR A 183 -30.62 26.14 -27.87
CA TYR A 183 -30.70 25.37 -29.12
C TYR A 183 -29.57 24.48 -29.68
N ASN A 184 -29.82 23.16 -29.76
CA ASN A 184 -30.23 22.45 -31.00
C ASN A 184 -30.49 20.95 -30.69
N LYS A 185 -31.77 20.51 -30.63
CA LYS A 185 -32.46 19.71 -31.66
C LYS A 185 -31.66 18.55 -32.26
N PHE A 186 -31.99 17.32 -31.89
CA PHE A 186 -32.39 16.29 -32.87
C PHE A 186 -33.39 15.31 -32.24
N ASP A 187 -34.27 14.84 -33.12
CA ASP A 187 -35.62 14.37 -32.88
C ASP A 187 -35.72 12.84 -32.73
N ARG A 188 -36.88 12.40 -32.19
CA ARG A 188 -37.62 11.14 -32.48
C ARG A 188 -37.31 9.82 -31.76
N ASN A 189 -38.27 9.48 -30.92
CA ASN A 189 -39.12 8.27 -30.95
C ASN A 189 -38.46 6.89 -31.15
N ASN A 190 -38.59 6.04 -30.13
CA ASN A 190 -39.28 4.77 -30.31
C ASN A 190 -39.78 4.20 -28.97
N ASN A 191 -41.10 3.99 -28.90
CA ASN A 191 -41.77 3.07 -27.99
C ASN A 191 -41.12 1.69 -28.05
N ARG A 192 -40.93 1.04 -26.90
CA ARG A 192 -41.11 -0.41 -26.76
C ARG A 192 -41.24 -0.80 -25.29
N ASN A 193 -42.36 -1.49 -25.03
CA ASN A 193 -42.74 -2.17 -23.80
C ASN A 193 -41.61 -3.05 -23.26
N CYS A 194 -41.30 -2.95 -21.96
CA CYS A 194 -40.52 -3.96 -21.25
C CYS A 194 -41.48 -4.89 -20.49
N THR A 195 -41.75 -6.01 -21.13
CA THR A 195 -42.33 -7.22 -20.55
C THR A 195 -41.37 -7.89 -19.56
N THR A 196 -41.98 -8.53 -18.57
CA THR A 196 -41.45 -9.42 -17.54
C THR A 196 -40.64 -10.63 -18.04
N LYS A 197 -39.84 -11.18 -17.10
CA LYS A 197 -39.08 -12.47 -17.06
C LYS A 197 -37.65 -12.38 -17.64
N HIS A 198 -36.57 -12.94 -17.08
CA HIS A 198 -36.39 -14.13 -16.23
C HIS A 198 -35.22 -13.93 -15.23
N PHE A 199 -35.41 -14.36 -13.97
CA PHE A 199 -34.34 -14.70 -13.03
C PHE A 199 -34.13 -16.23 -13.11
N GLU A 200 -32.91 -16.68 -13.41
CA GLU A 200 -32.55 -18.08 -13.32
C GLU A 200 -32.34 -18.49 -11.85
N GLN A 201 -33.13 -19.47 -11.42
CA GLN A 201 -33.01 -20.16 -10.14
C GLN A 201 -31.77 -21.06 -10.15
N TYR A 202 -30.92 -20.93 -9.13
CA TYR A 202 -30.05 -22.02 -8.70
C TYR A 202 -30.62 -22.63 -7.42
N ASN A 203 -30.98 -23.91 -7.53
CA ASN A 203 -31.59 -24.74 -6.49
C ASN A 203 -30.66 -24.91 -5.28
N TYR A 204 -31.14 -24.50 -4.10
CA TYR A 204 -30.64 -25.01 -2.83
C TYR A 204 -31.53 -26.18 -2.41
N VAL A 205 -30.91 -27.35 -2.24
CA VAL A 205 -31.53 -28.55 -1.68
C VAL A 205 -31.93 -28.27 -0.24
N SER A 206 -33.23 -28.31 0.01
CA SER A 206 -33.87 -28.27 1.32
C SER A 206 -33.89 -29.65 1.96
N THR A 207 -33.32 -29.79 3.16
CA THR A 207 -33.72 -30.82 4.12
C THR A 207 -33.98 -30.19 5.50
N PRO A 208 -34.92 -30.75 6.28
CA PRO A 208 -35.60 -30.00 7.33
C PRO A 208 -34.93 -30.24 8.70
N HIS A 209 -34.63 -29.15 9.42
CA HIS A 209 -34.49 -29.21 10.87
C HIS A 209 -35.19 -28.01 11.51
N ASN A 210 -36.52 -28.12 11.56
CA ASN A 210 -37.34 -27.49 12.59
C ASN A 210 -37.02 -28.18 13.92
N THR A 211 -36.10 -27.63 14.74
CA THR A 211 -36.02 -27.95 16.19
C THR A 211 -35.18 -26.98 17.04
N ILE A 212 -34.74 -25.81 16.54
CA ILE A 212 -33.90 -24.87 17.34
C ILE A 212 -34.60 -23.52 17.63
N ALA A 213 -35.81 -23.30 17.11
CA ALA A 213 -36.54 -22.03 17.28
C ALA A 213 -37.12 -21.79 18.68
N HIS A 214 -37.02 -22.74 19.62
CA HIS A 214 -37.62 -22.60 20.97
C HIS A 214 -36.64 -22.29 22.11
N ASN A 215 -35.32 -22.18 21.88
CA ASN A 215 -34.35 -21.93 22.96
C ASN A 215 -33.61 -20.58 22.86
N ILE A 216 -34.15 -19.61 22.12
CA ILE A 216 -33.53 -18.27 21.95
C ILE A 216 -34.06 -17.24 22.96
N SER A 217 -35.11 -17.55 23.73
CA SER A 217 -35.62 -16.68 24.81
C SER A 217 -34.81 -16.72 26.11
N ASP A 218 -34.05 -17.78 26.38
CA ASP A 218 -33.67 -18.09 27.77
C ASP A 218 -32.23 -17.76 28.16
N ASN A 219 -31.43 -17.16 27.27
CA ASN A 219 -30.03 -16.77 27.57
C ASN A 219 -29.72 -15.28 27.34
N VAL A 220 -30.75 -14.43 27.29
CA VAL A 220 -30.61 -12.95 27.35
C VAL A 220 -30.53 -12.46 28.81
N SER A 221 -30.66 -13.36 29.78
CA SER A 221 -30.78 -13.11 31.23
C SER A 221 -29.50 -12.72 31.98
N GLN A 222 -28.42 -12.33 31.29
CA GLN A 222 -27.22 -11.76 31.94
C GLN A 222 -26.87 -10.33 31.48
N CYS A 223 -27.75 -9.67 30.72
CA CYS A 223 -27.62 -8.25 30.39
C CYS A 223 -28.78 -7.38 30.90
N SER A 224 -29.64 -7.92 31.78
CA SER A 224 -30.84 -7.25 32.24
C SER A 224 -30.94 -7.26 33.77
N GLN A 225 -30.10 -6.47 34.44
CA GLN A 225 -30.50 -5.85 35.70
C GLN A 225 -30.09 -4.37 35.65
N SER A 226 -31.08 -3.51 35.88
CA SER A 226 -31.15 -2.03 35.77
C SER A 226 -31.04 -1.45 34.35
N ASP A 227 -32.17 -1.35 33.64
CA ASP A 227 -32.54 -0.28 32.70
C ASP A 227 -33.85 -0.67 31.97
N SER A 228 -34.95 -0.89 32.71
CA SER A 228 -36.28 -1.08 32.12
C SER A 228 -36.98 0.27 32.00
N ASN A 229 -36.99 0.82 30.78
CA ASN A 229 -37.74 2.01 30.28
C ASN A 229 -36.86 3.04 29.56
N LYS A 230 -36.09 2.59 28.55
CA LYS A 230 -35.55 3.47 27.51
C LYS A 230 -36.07 3.00 26.16
N SER A 231 -36.51 3.93 25.32
CA SER A 231 -36.89 3.59 23.94
C SER A 231 -35.72 2.88 23.26
N ILE A 232 -35.98 1.91 22.38
CA ILE A 232 -34.91 1.08 21.74
C ILE A 232 -33.84 1.95 21.04
N ASN A 233 -34.18 3.19 20.67
CA ASN A 233 -33.30 4.19 20.07
C ASN A 233 -32.36 4.91 21.07
N GLU A 234 -32.48 4.66 22.37
CA GLU A 234 -31.71 5.34 23.43
C GLU A 234 -30.55 4.49 24.00
N ILE A 235 -30.14 3.44 23.28
CA ILE A 235 -29.02 2.61 23.74
C ILE A 235 -27.73 3.43 23.67
N CYS A 236 -27.16 3.64 24.86
CA CYS A 236 -25.90 4.35 25.05
C CYS A 236 -24.80 3.76 24.15
N ALA A 237 -24.10 4.64 23.42
CA ALA A 237 -23.00 4.25 22.53
C ALA A 237 -21.89 3.46 23.26
N ARG A 238 -21.75 3.67 24.59
CA ARG A 238 -20.83 2.91 25.45
C ARG A 238 -21.08 1.41 25.42
N LYS A 239 -22.33 0.94 25.27
CA LYS A 239 -22.67 -0.50 25.24
C LYS A 239 -22.35 -1.13 23.85
N ILE A 240 -22.38 -0.33 22.79
CA ILE A 240 -22.27 -0.80 21.40
C ILE A 240 -20.82 -0.77 20.87
N ILE A 241 -20.10 0.31 21.17
CA ILE A 241 -18.75 0.54 20.64
C ILE A 241 -17.74 -0.37 21.32
N GLU A 242 -16.89 -0.99 20.51
CA GLU A 242 -15.88 -1.93 20.95
C GLU A 242 -14.49 -1.56 20.44
N VAL A 243 -13.48 -2.11 21.12
CA VAL A 243 -12.10 -2.01 20.67
C VAL A 243 -11.97 -2.66 19.29
N GLY A 244 -11.34 -1.95 18.37
CA GLY A 244 -11.21 -2.30 16.96
C GLY A 244 -12.13 -1.50 16.04
N ASP A 245 -13.26 -0.97 16.53
CA ASP A 245 -14.21 -0.22 15.71
C ASP A 245 -13.59 1.08 15.18
N ILE A 246 -14.01 1.51 14.00
CA ILE A 246 -13.66 2.82 13.44
C ILE A 246 -14.85 3.74 13.64
N ILE A 247 -14.62 4.87 14.29
CA ILE A 247 -15.67 5.83 14.66
C ILE A 247 -15.31 7.24 14.23
N SER A 248 -16.34 8.07 14.04
CA SER A 248 -16.23 9.52 14.00
C SER A 248 -16.82 10.10 15.27
N ILE A 249 -16.14 11.07 15.85
CA ILE A 249 -16.65 11.85 16.98
C ILE A 249 -16.74 13.31 16.56
N LYS A 250 -17.88 13.92 16.85
CA LYS A 250 -18.05 15.36 16.83
C LYS A 250 -18.21 15.84 18.27
N GLY A 251 -17.35 16.74 18.70
CA GLY A 251 -17.28 17.14 20.09
C GLY A 251 -16.42 18.37 20.33
N PHE A 252 -16.39 18.83 21.57
CA PHE A 252 -15.57 19.98 21.97
C PHE A 252 -14.35 19.53 22.77
N ILE A 253 -13.33 20.37 22.83
CA ILE A 253 -12.05 20.04 23.45
C ILE A 253 -12.05 20.41 24.93
N ARG A 254 -11.47 19.53 25.75
CA ARG A 254 -11.16 19.79 27.15
C ARG A 254 -9.84 19.15 27.55
N LYS A 255 -9.17 19.70 28.54
CA LYS A 255 -8.03 19.07 29.19
C LYS A 255 -8.50 18.52 30.54
N THR A 256 -8.17 17.27 30.84
CA THR A 256 -8.49 16.71 32.17
C THR A 256 -7.64 17.40 33.26
N LEU A 257 -8.03 17.25 34.53
CA LEU A 257 -7.21 17.69 35.67
C LEU A 257 -5.83 17.01 35.73
N ARG A 258 -5.65 15.89 35.00
CA ARG A 258 -4.37 15.17 34.87
C ARG A 258 -3.60 15.54 33.60
N GLY A 259 -3.99 16.63 32.94
CA GLY A 259 -3.32 17.14 31.73
C GLY A 259 -3.60 16.38 30.43
N GLU A 260 -4.44 15.35 30.43
CA GLU A 260 -4.74 14.60 29.21
C GLU A 260 -5.77 15.35 28.32
N LEU A 261 -5.37 15.72 27.10
CA LEU A 261 -6.24 16.33 26.11
C LEU A 261 -7.33 15.35 25.66
N THR A 262 -8.59 15.77 25.79
CA THR A 262 -9.78 14.93 25.63
C THR A 262 -10.82 15.62 24.75
N ILE A 263 -11.49 14.86 23.89
CA ILE A 263 -12.68 15.33 23.19
C ILE A 263 -13.90 14.86 23.97
N GLN A 264 -14.73 15.80 24.43
CA GLN A 264 -16.06 15.48 24.95
C GLN A 264 -16.99 15.25 23.75
N ALA A 265 -17.44 14.01 23.55
CA ALA A 265 -18.32 13.69 22.44
C ALA A 265 -19.71 14.31 22.63
N LYS A 266 -20.20 14.98 21.59
CA LYS A 266 -21.61 15.39 21.44
C LYS A 266 -22.35 14.40 20.54
N GLU A 267 -21.73 14.02 19.43
CA GLU A 267 -22.27 13.04 18.49
C GLU A 267 -21.18 12.01 18.17
N ILE A 268 -21.60 10.76 17.96
CA ILE A 268 -20.72 9.66 17.63
C ILE A 268 -21.33 8.80 16.52
N TYR A 269 -20.51 8.52 15.52
CA TYR A 269 -20.91 7.79 14.31
C TYR A 269 -20.03 6.57 14.15
N LEU A 270 -20.65 5.41 13.91
CA LEU A 270 -19.94 4.21 13.56
C LEU A 270 -19.57 4.26 12.06
N LEU A 271 -18.29 4.10 11.73
CA LEU A 271 -17.80 4.11 10.34
C LEU A 271 -17.47 2.71 9.84
N ALA A 272 -16.99 1.84 10.74
CA ALA A 272 -16.80 0.42 10.46
C ALA A 272 -16.82 -0.37 11.76
N LYS A 273 -17.69 -1.37 11.84
CA LYS A 273 -17.69 -2.34 12.95
C LYS A 273 -16.55 -3.34 12.79
N SER A 274 -15.80 -3.61 13.85
CA SER A 274 -14.77 -4.65 13.86
C SER A 274 -15.36 -5.97 14.31
N LEU A 275 -15.25 -7.00 13.46
CA LEU A 275 -15.74 -8.35 13.76
C LEU A 275 -14.76 -9.21 14.55
N LEU A 276 -13.47 -8.86 14.51
CA LEU A 276 -12.43 -9.53 15.28
C LEU A 276 -11.88 -8.58 16.35
N PRO A 277 -11.46 -9.10 17.51
CA PRO A 277 -10.77 -8.32 18.52
C PRO A 277 -9.41 -7.84 17.99
N LEU A 278 -8.91 -6.74 18.58
CA LEU A 278 -7.52 -6.37 18.36
C LEU A 278 -6.60 -7.38 19.07
N PRO A 279 -5.47 -7.74 18.44
CA PRO A 279 -4.49 -8.61 19.06
C PRO A 279 -3.91 -7.96 20.31
N ASP A 280 -3.69 -8.78 21.33
CA ASP A 280 -3.23 -8.30 22.62
C ASP A 280 -1.84 -7.65 22.51
N LYS A 281 -1.69 -6.42 23.03
CA LYS A 281 -0.53 -5.55 22.76
C LYS A 281 0.79 -6.18 23.21
N TYR A 282 0.77 -6.94 24.31
CA TYR A 282 1.96 -7.50 24.95
C TYR A 282 2.13 -9.01 24.73
N LYS A 283 1.02 -9.76 24.68
CA LYS A 283 1.04 -11.22 24.53
C LYS A 283 0.78 -11.68 23.09
N GLY A 284 -0.06 -10.97 22.34
CA GLY A 284 -0.67 -11.46 21.10
C GLY A 284 0.19 -11.38 19.84
N MET A 285 1.32 -10.69 19.89
CA MET A 285 2.29 -10.61 18.79
C MET A 285 3.71 -10.70 19.31
N LYS A 286 4.10 -11.85 19.88
CA LYS A 286 5.51 -12.16 20.10
C LYS A 286 6.12 -12.83 18.86
N ASP A 287 5.41 -13.82 18.31
CA ASP A 287 5.81 -14.57 17.13
C ASP A 287 6.14 -13.66 15.93
N VAL A 288 7.37 -13.79 15.45
CA VAL A 288 7.94 -13.03 14.34
C VAL A 288 7.26 -13.42 13.03
N GLU A 289 6.96 -14.70 12.82
CA GLU A 289 6.36 -15.17 11.57
C GLU A 289 4.92 -14.65 11.43
N TYR A 290 4.14 -14.74 12.50
CA TYR A 290 2.79 -14.19 12.54
C TYR A 290 2.77 -12.68 12.26
N LYS A 291 3.71 -11.90 12.82
CA LYS A 291 3.86 -10.46 12.49
C LYS A 291 4.15 -10.25 11.01
N TYR A 292 4.97 -11.10 10.41
CA TYR A 292 5.37 -10.96 9.02
C TYR A 292 4.20 -11.25 8.07
N ARG A 293 3.41 -12.29 8.38
CA ARG A 293 2.20 -12.66 7.62
C ARG A 293 1.04 -11.69 7.83
N LYS A 294 0.82 -11.20 9.06
CA LYS A 294 -0.26 -10.25 9.40
C LYS A 294 0.29 -8.86 9.75
N ARG A 295 1.11 -8.32 8.85
CA ARG A 295 1.84 -7.06 9.07
C ARG A 295 0.95 -5.87 9.42
N TYR A 296 -0.27 -5.82 8.87
CA TYR A 296 -1.23 -4.76 9.17
C TYR A 296 -1.60 -4.71 10.66
N LEU A 297 -1.61 -5.86 11.35
CA LEU A 297 -1.82 -5.92 12.79
C LEU A 297 -0.59 -5.42 13.56
N ASP A 298 0.61 -5.82 13.14
CA ASP A 298 1.87 -5.38 13.74
C ASP A 298 2.00 -3.84 13.67
N PHE A 299 1.70 -3.22 12.52
CA PHE A 299 1.66 -1.77 12.42
C PHE A 299 0.57 -1.11 13.27
N LEU A 300 -0.53 -1.81 13.53
CA LEU A 300 -1.61 -1.28 14.36
C LEU A 300 -1.19 -1.19 15.83
N THR A 301 -0.57 -2.25 16.36
CA THR A 301 -0.21 -2.35 17.79
C THR A 301 1.18 -1.79 18.10
N ASN A 302 2.12 -1.84 17.15
CA ASN A 302 3.51 -1.42 17.33
C ASN A 302 3.79 -0.08 16.63
N GLN A 303 3.81 0.99 17.42
CA GLN A 303 4.08 2.34 16.94
C GLN A 303 5.50 2.51 16.38
N GLU A 304 6.50 1.80 16.92
CA GLU A 304 7.87 1.88 16.42
C GLU A 304 8.00 1.27 15.02
N GLN A 305 7.38 0.10 14.79
CA GLN A 305 7.39 -0.52 13.47
C GLN A 305 6.64 0.32 12.45
N LYS A 306 5.50 0.91 12.85
CA LYS A 306 4.78 1.89 12.04
C LYS A 306 5.66 3.11 11.68
N LYS A 307 6.41 3.66 12.63
CA LYS A 307 7.37 4.75 12.36
C LYS A 307 8.47 4.31 11.39
N LYS A 308 9.05 3.12 11.57
CA LYS A 308 10.09 2.57 10.69
C LYS A 308 9.62 2.44 9.24
N ILE A 309 8.42 1.90 8.99
CA ILE A 309 7.91 1.76 7.63
C ILE A 309 7.57 3.11 6.98
N ILE A 310 7.03 4.07 7.75
CA ILE A 310 6.81 5.44 7.26
C ILE A 310 8.14 6.08 6.89
N THR A 311 9.18 5.91 7.72
CA THR A 311 10.53 6.40 7.45
C THR A 311 11.11 5.78 6.17
N ARG A 312 10.91 4.48 5.93
CA ARG A 312 11.29 3.84 4.65
C ARG A 312 10.67 4.56 3.45
N PHE A 313 9.38 4.85 3.49
CA PHE A 313 8.71 5.55 2.38
C PHE A 313 9.22 6.99 2.22
N LYS A 314 9.48 7.70 3.33
CA LYS A 314 10.11 9.03 3.29
C LYS A 314 11.51 8.99 2.67
N ILE A 315 12.33 7.98 2.99
CA ILE A 315 13.65 7.79 2.36
C ILE A 315 13.51 7.70 0.85
N ILE A 316 12.60 6.85 0.34
CA ILE A 316 12.37 6.69 -1.11
C ILE A 316 11.93 8.02 -1.75
N GLN A 317 11.02 8.76 -1.11
CA GLN A 317 10.59 10.08 -1.61
C GLN A 317 11.75 11.09 -1.64
N GLU A 318 12.61 11.09 -0.63
CA GLU A 318 13.77 11.99 -0.58
C GLU A 318 14.87 11.61 -1.60
N ILE A 319 15.08 10.32 -1.87
CA ILE A 319 15.92 9.86 -2.97
C ILE A 319 15.43 10.45 -4.30
N ARG A 320 14.13 10.31 -4.61
CA ARG A 320 13.54 10.88 -5.83
C ARG A 320 13.75 12.38 -5.90
N LYS A 321 13.39 13.13 -4.85
CA LYS A 321 13.57 14.60 -4.80
C LYS A 321 15.01 15.01 -5.03
N TYR A 322 15.98 14.30 -4.44
CA TYR A 322 17.40 14.59 -4.61
C TYR A 322 17.87 14.38 -6.06
N LEU A 323 17.44 13.27 -6.70
CA LEU A 323 17.80 12.94 -8.07
C LEU A 323 17.15 13.90 -9.08
N LEU A 324 15.86 14.21 -8.91
CA LEU A 324 15.12 15.16 -9.74
C LEU A 324 15.72 16.57 -9.66
N LYS A 325 16.09 17.04 -8.46
CA LYS A 325 16.79 18.34 -8.27
C LYS A 325 18.12 18.39 -9.03
N LYS A 326 18.77 17.24 -9.24
CA LYS A 326 20.01 17.11 -10.02
C LYS A 326 19.78 16.85 -11.52
N LYS A 327 18.54 16.97 -11.99
CA LYS A 327 18.14 16.75 -13.39
C LYS A 327 18.42 15.32 -13.87
N TYR A 328 18.29 14.33 -12.99
CA TYR A 328 18.21 12.93 -13.43
C TYR A 328 16.78 12.63 -13.89
N LEU A 329 16.65 11.91 -15.00
CA LEU A 329 15.38 11.43 -15.52
C LEU A 329 15.01 10.11 -14.83
N GLU A 330 13.85 10.07 -14.16
CA GLU A 330 13.28 8.81 -13.66
C GLU A 330 12.69 8.04 -14.85
N VAL A 331 13.06 6.77 -15.00
CA VAL A 331 12.57 5.89 -16.07
C VAL A 331 11.99 4.61 -15.46
N ASP A 332 11.17 3.91 -16.23
CA ASP A 332 10.62 2.59 -15.89
C ASP A 332 10.96 1.62 -17.03
N THR A 333 11.52 0.46 -16.68
CA THR A 333 12.00 -0.54 -17.65
C THR A 333 11.32 -1.90 -17.46
N PRO A 334 11.23 -2.75 -18.50
CA PRO A 334 10.49 -4.00 -18.42
C PRO A 334 10.96 -4.92 -17.28
N ILE A 335 9.99 -5.36 -16.47
CA ILE A 335 10.20 -6.40 -15.43
C ILE A 335 10.31 -7.79 -16.07
N LEU A 336 9.46 -8.07 -17.05
CA LEU A 336 9.48 -9.33 -17.79
C LEU A 336 10.46 -9.23 -18.96
N GLN A 337 11.46 -10.10 -18.98
CA GLN A 337 12.56 -10.07 -19.92
C GLN A 337 12.80 -11.47 -20.50
N SER A 338 13.03 -11.58 -21.80
CA SER A 338 13.41 -12.85 -22.43
C SER A 338 14.79 -13.31 -21.97
N ILE A 339 15.71 -12.35 -21.78
CA ILE A 339 17.07 -12.60 -21.30
C ILE A 339 17.28 -11.73 -20.07
N PRO A 340 17.27 -12.30 -18.85
CA PRO A 340 17.60 -11.56 -17.65
C PRO A 340 19.11 -11.26 -17.63
N GLY A 341 19.49 -10.04 -17.21
CA GLY A 341 20.90 -9.64 -17.13
C GLY A 341 21.13 -8.51 -16.11
N GLY A 342 22.38 -8.06 -16.00
CA GLY A 342 22.78 -6.97 -15.10
C GLY A 342 23.12 -7.40 -13.66
N ALA A 343 23.06 -8.69 -13.37
CA ALA A 343 23.59 -9.27 -12.13
C ALA A 343 23.89 -10.76 -12.35
N ASN A 344 24.62 -11.36 -11.43
CA ASN A 344 24.75 -12.82 -11.36
C ASN A 344 23.80 -13.35 -10.29
N ALA A 345 22.64 -13.86 -10.71
CA ALA A 345 21.61 -14.36 -9.81
C ALA A 345 20.67 -15.34 -10.53
N LYS A 346 20.16 -16.33 -9.81
CA LYS A 346 19.11 -17.22 -10.33
C LYS A 346 17.81 -16.44 -10.52
N THR A 347 17.13 -16.66 -11.63
CA THR A 347 15.94 -15.89 -12.00
C THR A 347 14.64 -16.62 -11.65
N PHE A 348 13.56 -15.85 -11.50
CA PHE A 348 12.22 -16.40 -11.52
C PHE A 348 11.75 -16.51 -12.97
N VAL A 349 11.26 -17.70 -13.32
CA VAL A 349 10.76 -18.01 -14.67
C VAL A 349 9.24 -17.94 -14.65
N THR A 350 8.66 -17.37 -15.69
CA THR A 350 7.22 -17.33 -15.93
C THR A 350 6.93 -17.55 -17.41
N TYR A 351 5.65 -17.63 -17.77
CA TYR A 351 5.22 -17.98 -19.11
C TYR A 351 4.09 -17.08 -19.59
N LEU A 352 4.33 -16.40 -20.71
CA LEU A 352 3.37 -15.55 -21.39
C LEU A 352 2.56 -16.39 -22.39
N LYS A 353 1.32 -16.72 -21.99
CA LYS A 353 0.43 -17.61 -22.75
C LYS A 353 0.12 -17.12 -24.16
N SER A 354 -0.12 -15.82 -24.35
CA SER A 354 -0.56 -15.27 -25.64
C SER A 354 0.47 -15.40 -26.76
N LEU A 355 1.76 -15.36 -26.41
CA LEU A 355 2.87 -15.45 -27.35
C LEU A 355 3.61 -16.79 -27.28
N ASN A 356 3.17 -17.70 -26.40
CA ASN A 356 3.88 -18.95 -26.11
C ASN A 356 5.36 -18.73 -25.75
N LEU A 357 5.64 -17.74 -24.89
CA LEU A 357 7.01 -17.32 -24.54
C LEU A 357 7.34 -17.59 -23.07
N VAL A 358 8.52 -18.15 -22.83
CA VAL A 358 9.15 -18.18 -21.51
C VAL A 358 9.79 -16.82 -21.25
N LEU A 359 9.50 -16.23 -20.09
CA LEU A 359 10.03 -14.94 -19.67
C LEU A 359 10.62 -15.07 -18.26
N HIS A 360 11.53 -14.16 -17.95
CA HIS A 360 12.20 -14.08 -16.67
C HIS A 360 11.85 -12.76 -15.99
N LEU A 361 11.68 -12.79 -14.68
CA LEU A 361 11.65 -11.56 -13.89
C LEU A 361 13.07 -10.98 -13.81
N ARG A 362 13.19 -9.66 -14.00
CA ARG A 362 14.47 -8.96 -13.96
C ARG A 362 15.20 -9.12 -12.62
N ILE A 363 16.49 -9.38 -12.69
CA ILE A 363 17.41 -9.40 -11.53
C ILE A 363 18.02 -8.02 -11.26
N ALA A 364 18.07 -7.16 -12.28
CA ALA A 364 18.55 -5.77 -12.28
C ALA A 364 17.98 -5.01 -13.50
N PRO A 365 17.74 -3.68 -13.42
CA PRO A 365 17.38 -2.86 -14.58
C PRO A 365 18.59 -2.44 -15.45
N GLU A 366 19.83 -2.69 -15.01
CA GLU A 366 21.09 -2.23 -15.63
C GLU A 366 21.10 -2.25 -17.16
N LEU A 367 20.76 -3.38 -17.79
CA LEU A 367 20.88 -3.54 -19.24
C LEU A 367 19.98 -2.54 -20.00
N TYR A 368 18.75 -2.34 -19.53
CA TYR A 368 17.82 -1.39 -20.16
C TYR A 368 18.20 0.05 -19.87
N LEU A 369 18.71 0.35 -18.68
CA LEU A 369 19.23 1.67 -18.37
C LEU A 369 20.41 2.04 -19.28
N LYS A 370 21.34 1.11 -19.52
CA LYS A 370 22.43 1.34 -20.49
C LYS A 370 21.89 1.58 -21.92
N LYS A 371 20.89 0.82 -22.36
CA LYS A 371 20.23 1.05 -23.67
C LYS A 371 19.63 2.45 -23.77
N LEU A 372 19.05 2.97 -22.69
CA LEU A 372 18.52 4.34 -22.64
C LEU A 372 19.61 5.41 -22.66
N ILE A 373 20.78 5.16 -22.04
CA ILE A 373 21.95 6.03 -22.20
C ILE A 373 22.40 6.03 -23.67
N ILE A 374 22.50 4.86 -24.30
CA ILE A 374 22.90 4.72 -25.71
C ILE A 374 21.93 5.44 -26.64
N SER A 375 20.62 5.38 -26.37
CA SER A 375 19.62 6.06 -27.20
C SER A 375 19.66 7.58 -27.10
N GLY A 376 20.46 8.15 -26.19
CA GLY A 376 20.59 9.58 -26.02
C GLY A 376 19.39 10.26 -25.36
N ILE A 377 18.48 9.50 -24.73
CA ILE A 377 17.27 10.07 -24.11
C ILE A 377 17.60 11.05 -22.97
N SER A 378 18.69 10.79 -22.25
CA SER A 378 19.22 11.65 -21.19
C SER A 378 20.63 11.21 -20.82
N GLU A 379 21.51 12.17 -20.52
CA GLU A 379 22.84 11.88 -19.94
C GLU A 379 22.76 11.33 -18.52
N LYS A 380 21.64 11.50 -17.81
CA LYS A 380 21.46 11.16 -16.40
C LYS A 380 20.11 10.50 -16.21
N ILE A 381 20.12 9.22 -15.87
CA ILE A 381 18.91 8.44 -15.63
C ILE A 381 18.98 7.69 -14.31
N PHE A 382 17.82 7.38 -13.74
CA PHE A 382 17.73 6.46 -12.62
C PHE A 382 16.42 5.70 -12.66
N GLU A 383 16.41 4.55 -11.99
CA GLU A 383 15.20 3.78 -11.77
C GLU A 383 15.17 3.27 -10.33
N LEU A 384 14.00 3.43 -9.69
CA LEU A 384 13.67 2.79 -8.41
C LEU A 384 12.83 1.54 -8.69
N SER A 385 13.51 0.43 -8.91
CA SER A 385 12.90 -0.80 -9.43
C SER A 385 12.61 -1.82 -8.34
N LYS A 386 11.63 -2.70 -8.63
CA LYS A 386 11.53 -4.01 -8.00
C LYS A 386 12.35 -5.02 -8.80
N CYS A 387 13.24 -5.71 -8.11
CA CYS A 387 14.09 -6.76 -8.66
C CYS A 387 13.82 -8.07 -7.96
N PHE A 388 14.02 -9.16 -8.68
CA PHE A 388 13.66 -10.50 -8.26
C PHE A 388 14.85 -11.45 -8.39
N ARG A 389 15.28 -12.06 -7.28
CA ARG A 389 16.36 -13.07 -7.27
C ARG A 389 15.88 -14.32 -6.57
N ASN A 390 15.91 -15.44 -7.29
CA ASN A 390 15.41 -16.73 -6.84
C ASN A 390 16.51 -17.47 -6.07
N GLU A 391 16.89 -16.88 -4.94
CA GLU A 391 17.99 -17.31 -4.06
C GLU A 391 17.44 -17.63 -2.66
N GLY A 392 18.35 -18.00 -1.74
CA GLY A 392 18.00 -18.29 -0.34
C GLY A 392 17.38 -17.10 0.41
N LEU A 393 16.56 -17.43 1.42
CA LEU A 393 15.96 -16.45 2.32
C LEU A 393 16.86 -16.21 3.53
N SER A 394 17.03 -14.96 3.94
CA SER A 394 17.72 -14.62 5.19
C SER A 394 17.22 -13.29 5.76
N ALA A 395 17.74 -12.89 6.92
CA ALA A 395 17.40 -11.60 7.54
C ALA A 395 17.72 -10.37 6.66
N ILE A 396 18.65 -10.53 5.69
CA ILE A 396 19.08 -9.47 4.78
C ILE A 396 18.78 -9.75 3.30
N HIS A 397 18.27 -10.94 2.97
CA HIS A 397 17.92 -11.34 1.59
C HIS A 397 16.44 -11.70 1.49
N THR A 398 15.71 -10.93 0.67
CA THR A 398 14.32 -11.22 0.29
C THR A 398 14.28 -11.39 -1.23
N PRO A 399 13.53 -12.37 -1.78
CA PRO A 399 13.57 -12.67 -3.20
C PRO A 399 13.04 -11.53 -4.06
N GLU A 400 12.15 -10.70 -3.50
CA GLU A 400 11.75 -9.42 -4.05
C GLU A 400 12.33 -8.29 -3.19
N PHE A 401 13.07 -7.37 -3.83
CA PHE A 401 13.62 -6.20 -3.15
C PHE A 401 13.53 -4.95 -4.03
N THR A 402 13.71 -3.79 -3.40
CA THR A 402 13.75 -2.49 -4.09
C THR A 402 15.20 -2.10 -4.32
N LEU A 403 15.56 -1.83 -5.56
CA LEU A 403 16.89 -1.39 -5.98
C LEU A 403 16.81 0.02 -6.55
N LEU A 404 17.81 0.83 -6.26
CA LEU A 404 18.05 2.09 -6.96
C LEU A 404 19.26 1.89 -7.86
N GLU A 405 19.07 2.06 -9.16
CA GLU A 405 20.18 2.17 -10.12
C GLU A 405 20.22 3.56 -10.72
N VAL A 406 21.45 4.09 -10.89
CA VAL A 406 21.70 5.46 -11.36
C VAL A 406 22.83 5.42 -12.37
N TYR A 407 22.57 5.97 -13.56
CA TYR A 407 23.56 6.12 -14.61
C TYR A 407 23.77 7.59 -14.94
N LYS A 408 25.03 7.94 -15.21
CA LYS A 408 25.41 9.26 -15.73
C LYS A 408 26.49 9.11 -16.78
N ALA A 409 26.21 9.53 -18.01
CA ALA A 409 27.16 9.64 -19.10
C ALA A 409 28.32 10.58 -18.73
N TYR A 410 29.48 10.39 -19.39
CA TYR A 410 30.68 11.20 -19.18
C TYR A 410 31.12 11.28 -17.71
N SER A 411 30.94 10.18 -16.97
CA SER A 411 31.30 10.08 -15.56
C SER A 411 31.95 8.72 -15.28
N ASN A 412 32.67 8.63 -14.16
CA ASN A 412 33.39 7.43 -13.76
C ASN A 412 33.07 7.03 -12.31
N TYR A 413 33.66 5.94 -11.84
CA TYR A 413 33.45 5.43 -10.49
C TYR A 413 33.82 6.46 -9.40
N LYS A 414 34.82 7.34 -9.61
CA LYS A 414 35.19 8.39 -8.63
C LYS A 414 34.06 9.39 -8.42
N TYR A 415 33.35 9.76 -9.49
CA TYR A 415 32.12 10.56 -9.38
C TYR A 415 31.06 9.79 -8.60
N MET A 416 30.80 8.52 -8.94
CA MET A 416 29.76 7.72 -8.29
C MET A 416 30.02 7.51 -6.80
N MET A 417 31.27 7.29 -6.39
CA MET A 417 31.63 7.23 -4.97
C MET A 417 31.26 8.52 -4.22
N LYS A 418 31.65 9.69 -4.75
CA LYS A 418 31.33 10.99 -4.14
C LYS A 418 29.82 11.25 -4.15
N PHE A 419 29.15 10.88 -5.24
CA PHE A 419 27.71 11.04 -5.42
C PHE A 419 26.91 10.21 -4.40
N THR A 420 27.22 8.93 -4.26
CA THR A 420 26.57 8.01 -3.32
C THR A 420 26.76 8.44 -1.88
N GLU A 421 27.99 8.81 -1.49
CA GLU A 421 28.27 9.34 -0.15
C GLU A 421 27.43 10.60 0.14
N LYS A 422 27.37 11.55 -0.81
CA LYS A 422 26.59 12.77 -0.65
C LYS A 422 25.08 12.50 -0.61
N LEU A 423 24.56 11.61 -1.44
CA LEU A 423 23.15 11.21 -1.45
C LEU A 423 22.73 10.66 -0.08
N ILE A 424 23.47 9.65 0.41
CA ILE A 424 23.15 8.98 1.68
C ILE A 424 23.25 9.94 2.85
N LYS A 425 24.33 10.74 2.93
CA LYS A 425 24.48 11.77 3.99
C LYS A 425 23.36 12.80 3.96
N THR A 426 23.00 13.30 2.78
CA THR A 426 21.94 14.31 2.65
C THR A 426 20.61 13.79 3.19
N ILE A 427 20.23 12.56 2.84
CA ILE A 427 18.99 11.94 3.29
C ILE A 427 19.03 11.64 4.79
N ALA A 428 20.15 11.08 5.27
CA ALA A 428 20.34 10.77 6.69
C ALA A 428 20.23 12.01 7.57
N ASN A 429 20.80 13.14 7.15
CA ASN A 429 20.71 14.41 7.85
C ASN A 429 19.26 14.93 7.85
N LYS A 430 18.62 14.93 6.68
CA LYS A 430 17.27 15.48 6.52
C LYS A 430 16.21 14.74 7.31
N LEU A 431 16.36 13.42 7.46
CA LEU A 431 15.45 12.58 8.22
C LEU A 431 15.90 12.32 9.66
N VAL A 432 16.94 13.02 10.13
CA VAL A 432 17.53 12.89 11.48
C VAL A 432 17.84 11.42 11.82
N LEU A 433 18.32 10.67 10.83
CA LEU A 433 18.69 9.25 11.00
C LEU A 433 20.08 9.06 11.60
N GLN A 434 20.85 10.15 11.73
CA GLN A 434 22.18 10.12 12.32
C GLN A 434 22.15 9.68 13.79
N SER A 435 21.16 10.11 14.57
CA SER A 435 21.01 9.69 15.96
C SER A 435 20.85 8.16 16.04
N TYR A 436 19.97 7.58 15.22
CA TYR A 436 19.77 6.13 15.14
C TYR A 436 21.01 5.36 14.69
N ALA A 437 21.81 5.89 13.77
CA ALA A 437 23.06 5.27 13.33
C ALA A 437 24.14 5.31 14.44
N ASN A 438 24.13 6.37 15.25
CA ASN A 438 25.08 6.61 16.34
C ASN A 438 24.68 5.92 17.66
N CYS A 439 23.42 5.53 17.85
CA CYS A 439 22.88 4.99 19.12
C CYS A 439 23.63 3.78 19.70
N ASN A 440 24.46 3.08 18.91
CA ASN A 440 25.24 1.93 19.39
C ASN A 440 26.77 2.11 19.20
N ASN A 441 27.29 3.34 18.98
CA ASN A 441 28.70 3.63 18.65
C ASN A 441 29.27 2.87 17.42
N LYS A 442 28.44 2.19 16.62
CA LYS A 442 28.89 1.30 15.54
C LYS A 442 29.02 1.96 14.17
N LEU A 443 28.29 3.05 13.87
CA LEU A 443 28.28 3.63 12.53
C LEU A 443 28.10 5.15 12.51
N SER A 444 29.20 5.89 12.27
CA SER A 444 29.17 7.35 12.12
C SER A 444 28.93 7.76 10.66
N LEU A 445 27.74 8.26 10.33
CA LEU A 445 27.41 8.72 8.97
C LEU A 445 28.01 10.10 8.60
N SER A 446 28.44 10.90 9.58
CA SER A 446 29.01 12.24 9.35
C SER A 446 30.45 12.20 8.80
N LYS A 447 31.26 11.24 9.25
CA LYS A 447 32.67 11.11 8.88
C LYS A 447 32.86 10.84 7.39
N ARG A 448 34.00 11.26 6.84
CA ARG A 448 34.39 10.89 5.47
C ARG A 448 34.52 9.37 5.37
N TRP A 449 33.93 8.79 4.33
CA TRP A 449 33.97 7.34 4.15
C TRP A 449 35.38 6.91 3.70
N LYS A 450 35.92 5.89 4.38
CA LYS A 450 37.24 5.35 4.06
C LYS A 450 37.17 4.64 2.71
N LYS A 451 38.11 4.96 1.82
CA LYS A 451 38.24 4.32 0.50
C LYS A 451 39.35 3.29 0.61
N ILE A 452 39.02 2.03 0.43
CA ILE A 452 39.96 0.92 0.56
C ILE A 452 39.86 0.08 -0.71
N SER A 453 41.01 -0.28 -1.27
CA SER A 453 41.07 -1.25 -2.37
C SER A 453 40.73 -2.65 -1.84
N PHE A 454 39.89 -3.38 -2.56
CA PHE A 454 39.51 -4.76 -2.25
C PHE A 454 40.74 -5.68 -2.09
N ILE A 455 41.70 -5.55 -3.00
CA ILE A 455 42.92 -6.37 -2.96
C ILE A 455 43.80 -5.99 -1.77
N LYS A 456 43.93 -4.68 -1.49
CA LYS A 456 44.70 -4.20 -0.33
C LYS A 456 44.08 -4.66 0.99
N ILE A 457 42.74 -4.71 1.09
CA ILE A 457 42.09 -5.14 2.33
C ILE A 457 42.26 -6.64 2.53
N ILE A 458 42.11 -7.46 1.49
CA ILE A 458 42.35 -8.90 1.58
C ILE A 458 43.80 -9.15 2.02
N LYS A 459 44.78 -8.59 1.29
CA LYS A 459 46.19 -8.73 1.64
C LYS A 459 46.49 -8.29 3.08
N LYS A 460 45.84 -7.24 3.57
CA LYS A 460 46.00 -6.79 4.96
C LYS A 460 45.54 -7.83 5.98
N TYR A 461 44.42 -8.52 5.73
CA TYR A 461 43.85 -9.47 6.67
C TYR A 461 44.38 -10.90 6.50
N THR A 462 44.77 -11.29 5.29
CA THR A 462 45.24 -12.65 4.99
C THR A 462 46.76 -12.76 4.86
N GLY A 463 47.47 -11.64 4.68
CA GLY A 463 48.89 -11.61 4.31
C GLY A 463 49.16 -11.96 2.83
N ILE A 464 48.16 -12.49 2.12
CA ILE A 464 48.31 -13.09 0.79
C ILE A 464 47.93 -12.10 -0.30
N ASN A 465 48.77 -11.98 -1.34
CA ASN A 465 48.46 -11.19 -2.53
C ASN A 465 47.82 -12.06 -3.61
N PHE A 466 46.50 -12.23 -3.55
CA PHE A 466 45.73 -13.05 -4.50
C PHE A 466 45.83 -12.61 -5.97
N LEU A 467 46.24 -11.36 -6.27
CA LEU A 467 46.44 -10.92 -7.66
C LEU A 467 47.55 -11.69 -8.40
N ASN A 468 48.51 -12.24 -7.66
CA ASN A 468 49.68 -12.89 -8.25
C ASN A 468 49.52 -14.41 -8.33
N LEU A 469 48.38 -14.94 -7.91
CA LEU A 469 48.14 -16.37 -7.82
C LEU A 469 47.31 -16.85 -9.01
N SER A 470 47.59 -18.07 -9.48
CA SER A 470 46.67 -18.77 -10.38
C SER A 470 45.35 -19.09 -9.67
N PHE A 471 44.31 -19.46 -10.43
CA PHE A 471 43.05 -19.90 -9.83
C PHE A 471 43.24 -21.06 -8.86
N GLU A 472 44.06 -22.05 -9.24
CA GLU A 472 44.32 -23.21 -8.40
C GLU A 472 45.05 -22.85 -7.11
N GLN A 473 46.06 -21.99 -7.19
CA GLN A 473 46.76 -21.46 -6.02
C GLN A 473 45.81 -20.65 -5.13
N THR A 474 44.98 -19.79 -5.73
CA THR A 474 43.96 -19.00 -5.04
C THR A 474 42.97 -19.88 -4.29
N TYR A 475 42.46 -20.92 -4.94
CA TYR A 475 41.52 -21.86 -4.35
C TYR A 475 42.12 -22.61 -3.16
N ASN A 476 43.37 -23.06 -3.28
CA ASN A 476 44.07 -23.76 -2.20
C ASN A 476 44.36 -22.82 -1.02
N GLU A 477 44.79 -21.59 -1.27
CA GLU A 477 44.99 -20.59 -0.21
C GLU A 477 43.67 -20.22 0.49
N ALA A 478 42.59 -20.04 -0.27
CA ALA A 478 41.27 -19.77 0.31
C ALA A 478 40.76 -20.96 1.16
N LYS A 479 41.04 -22.21 0.75
CA LYS A 479 40.76 -23.40 1.58
C LYS A 479 41.56 -23.40 2.88
N LYS A 480 42.85 -23.05 2.85
CA LYS A 480 43.68 -22.93 4.07
C LYS A 480 43.14 -21.88 5.03
N LEU A 481 42.51 -20.83 4.50
CA LEU A 481 41.82 -19.80 5.27
C LEU A 481 40.41 -20.21 5.75
N ASN A 482 40.01 -21.47 5.59
CA ASN A 482 38.70 -22.01 5.96
C ASN A 482 37.51 -21.26 5.32
N VAL A 483 37.68 -20.78 4.09
CA VAL A 483 36.58 -20.16 3.33
C VAL A 483 35.64 -21.24 2.80
N SER A 484 34.35 -21.12 3.10
CA SER A 484 33.30 -21.98 2.54
C SER A 484 32.94 -21.54 1.12
N PHE A 485 32.77 -22.51 0.21
CA PHE A 485 32.32 -22.26 -1.16
C PHE A 485 30.93 -22.84 -1.36
N ASP A 486 30.03 -22.06 -1.96
CA ASP A 486 28.65 -22.49 -2.25
C ASP A 486 28.58 -23.43 -3.48
N GLN A 487 29.66 -23.51 -4.26
CA GLN A 487 29.76 -24.26 -5.51
C GLN A 487 31.10 -25.00 -5.57
N GLU A 488 31.13 -26.10 -6.32
CA GLU A 488 32.34 -26.89 -6.52
C GLU A 488 33.41 -26.13 -7.32
N LYS A 489 34.69 -26.53 -7.16
CA LYS A 489 35.87 -25.90 -7.81
C LYS A 489 35.64 -25.61 -9.30
N ASN A 490 35.01 -26.54 -10.01
CA ASN A 490 34.79 -26.46 -11.46
C ASN A 490 33.75 -25.41 -11.87
N CYS A 491 32.86 -25.01 -10.96
CA CYS A 491 31.82 -24.00 -11.20
C CYS A 491 32.24 -22.59 -10.78
N LEU A 492 33.40 -22.44 -10.13
CA LEU A 492 33.92 -21.16 -9.63
C LEU A 492 34.73 -20.38 -10.67
N ASN A 493 35.12 -21.00 -11.79
CA ASN A 493 35.77 -20.32 -12.89
C ASN A 493 34.72 -19.59 -13.74
N TRP A 494 34.79 -18.26 -13.71
CA TRP A 494 34.01 -17.35 -14.56
C TRP A 494 34.91 -16.70 -15.59
#